data_AF-G4RMR2-F1
#
_entry.id   AF-G4RMR2-F1
#
_cell.length_a   1.000
_cell.length_b   1.000
_cell.length_c   1.000
_cell.angle_alpha   90.00
_cell.angle_beta   90.00
_cell.angle_gamma   90.00
#
_symmetry.space_group_name_H-M   'P 1'
#
loop_
_entity.id
_entity.type
_entity.pdbx_description
1 polymer ?
#
loop_
_entity_poly.entity_id
_entity_poly.type
_entity_poly.pdbx_seq_one_letter_code
_entity_poly.pdbx_strand_id
1 'polypeptide(L)'
;MIGLYADKVIKTDLPLLVPFCEAPRPNVVPYVDEDLGCLMRALRTAYMAVAVRTQNKVLVKIAEEMRPDLLILVDGLRIYTRRIRPLLRPGQHSRGYFVVADRSELSELDKDQAEGVFLNYEAFPQEWVQAAVSGSLKCSRCNRCGPLDLLLCDSYRELEVI
;
A
#
# COMPACT_ATOMS: atom_id res chain seq x y z
N MET A 1 4.91 -6.69 0.66
CA MET A 1 4.34 -6.03 1.86
C MET A 1 2.82 -6.01 1.76
N ILE A 2 2.08 -6.17 2.87
CA ILE A 2 0.62 -5.97 2.91
C ILE A 2 0.36 -4.73 3.77
N GLY A 3 -0.48 -3.82 3.28
CA GLY A 3 -0.91 -2.61 3.97
C GLY A 3 -2.39 -2.34 3.73
N LEU A 4 -2.89 -1.27 4.32
CA LEU A 4 -4.28 -0.84 4.21
C LEU A 4 -4.34 0.56 3.61
N TYR A 5 -5.33 0.80 2.77
CA TYR A 5 -5.75 2.14 2.35
C TYR A 5 -7.05 2.49 3.08
N ALA A 6 -7.14 3.68 3.67
CA ALA A 6 -8.35 4.14 4.34
C ALA A 6 -8.45 5.67 4.29
N ASP A 7 -9.66 6.20 4.37
CA ASP A 7 -9.88 7.66 4.40
C ASP A 7 -9.67 8.27 5.80
N LYS A 8 -9.40 7.44 6.81
CA LYS A 8 -9.14 7.85 8.19
C LYS A 8 -8.05 7.00 8.84
N VAL A 9 -7.40 7.57 9.85
CA VAL A 9 -6.43 6.83 10.67
C VAL A 9 -7.17 5.83 11.56
N ILE A 10 -6.81 4.56 11.42
CA ILE A 10 -7.33 3.45 12.24
C ILE A 10 -6.22 2.84 13.09
N LYS A 11 -6.60 2.11 14.14
CA LYS A 11 -5.64 1.36 14.97
C LYS A 11 -5.28 0.05 14.28
N THR A 12 -4.06 -0.01 13.76
CA THR A 12 -3.49 -1.18 13.08
C THR A 12 -1.98 -1.12 13.20
N ASP A 13 -1.32 -2.28 13.13
CA ASP A 13 0.13 -2.39 13.07
C ASP A 13 0.64 -2.50 11.62
N LEU A 14 -0.26 -2.70 10.65
CA LEU A 14 0.09 -2.70 9.23
C LEU A 14 0.39 -1.29 8.73
N PRO A 15 1.21 -1.14 7.66
CA PRO A 15 1.31 0.11 6.92
C PRO A 15 -0.06 0.61 6.50
N LEU A 16 -0.37 1.87 6.82
CA LEU A 16 -1.67 2.49 6.61
C LEU A 16 -1.53 3.73 5.72
N LEU A 17 -1.92 3.58 4.46
CA LEU A 17 -1.98 4.64 3.46
C LEU A 17 -3.25 5.47 3.67
N VAL A 18 -3.10 6.75 3.97
CA VAL A 18 -4.24 7.67 4.28
C VAL A 18 -4.06 9.00 3.56
N PRO A 19 -5.14 9.64 3.07
CA PRO A 19 -5.09 10.89 2.31
C PRO A 19 -4.81 12.14 3.18
N PHE A 20 -3.81 12.05 4.07
CA PHE A 20 -3.48 13.06 5.09
C PHE A 20 -2.11 13.65 4.83
N CYS A 21 -1.88 14.88 5.28
CA CYS A 21 -0.60 15.57 5.16
C CYS A 21 0.42 15.21 6.25
N GLU A 22 0.07 14.40 7.24
CA GLU A 22 0.93 14.09 8.39
C GLU A 22 0.84 12.62 8.77
N ALA A 23 1.94 12.08 9.31
CA ALA A 23 2.00 10.73 9.86
C ALA A 23 1.95 10.78 11.40
N PRO A 24 0.76 10.66 12.03
CA PRO A 24 0.63 10.68 13.48
C PRO A 24 1.19 9.43 14.17
N ARG A 25 1.51 8.38 13.40
CA ARG A 25 2.08 7.12 13.90
C ARG A 25 3.11 6.56 12.90
N PRO A 26 4.07 5.73 13.35
CA PRO A 26 5.13 5.20 12.49
C PRO A 26 4.66 4.38 11.29
N ASN A 27 3.50 3.72 11.41
CA ASN A 27 2.94 2.90 10.34
C ASN A 27 2.06 3.70 9.36
N VAL A 28 1.81 4.99 9.62
CA VAL A 28 1.01 5.82 8.72
C VAL A 28 1.89 6.29 7.55
N VAL A 29 1.40 6.04 6.34
CA VAL A 29 1.96 6.51 5.08
C VAL A 29 1.06 7.64 4.57
N PRO A 30 1.48 8.91 4.68
CA PRO A 30 0.75 10.04 4.11
C PRO A 30 0.58 9.87 2.61
N TYR A 31 -0.63 10.07 2.10
CA TYR A 31 -0.96 10.07 0.68
C TYR A 31 -1.43 11.45 0.29
N VAL A 32 -0.58 12.18 -0.44
CA VAL A 32 -0.77 13.60 -0.71
C VAL A 32 -0.92 13.83 -2.20
N ASP A 33 -1.71 14.82 -2.57
CA ASP A 33 -1.80 15.31 -3.95
C ASP A 33 -0.67 16.35 -4.21
N GLU A 34 -0.85 17.22 -5.20
CA GLU A 34 0.18 18.17 -5.66
C GLU A 34 0.38 19.42 -4.77
N ASP A 35 -0.28 19.48 -3.61
CA ASP A 35 -0.09 20.56 -2.63
C ASP A 35 1.30 20.44 -1.98
N LEU A 36 2.20 21.35 -2.35
CA LEU A 36 3.56 21.40 -1.82
C LEU A 36 3.58 21.57 -0.29
N GLY A 37 2.70 22.39 0.29
CA GLY A 37 2.63 22.55 1.74
C GLY A 37 2.23 21.26 2.45
N CYS A 38 1.29 20.50 1.87
CA CYS A 38 0.92 19.17 2.34
C CYS A 38 2.08 18.17 2.22
N LEU A 39 2.75 18.14 1.07
CA LEU A 39 3.93 17.29 0.84
C LEU A 39 5.05 17.58 1.83
N MET A 40 5.36 18.85 2.10
CA MET A 40 6.39 19.24 3.06
C MET A 40 6.08 18.74 4.47
N ARG A 41 4.82 18.83 4.92
CA ARG A 41 4.38 18.28 6.21
C ARG A 41 4.49 16.75 6.25
N ALA A 42 4.12 16.09 5.16
CA ALA A 42 4.20 14.64 5.04
C ALA A 42 5.65 14.17 5.12
N LEU A 43 6.54 14.78 4.33
CA LEU A 43 7.97 14.49 4.34
C LEU A 43 8.62 14.79 5.70
N ARG A 44 8.13 15.76 6.46
CA ARG A 44 8.68 16.06 7.80
C ARG A 44 8.28 15.01 8.84
N THR A 45 7.08 14.47 8.74
CA THR A 45 6.48 13.61 9.77
C THR A 45 6.54 12.11 9.45
N ALA A 46 6.70 11.75 8.17
CA ALA A 46 6.73 10.35 7.74
C ALA A 46 7.96 9.60 8.26
N TYR A 47 7.72 8.33 8.61
CA TYR A 47 8.73 7.44 9.20
C TYR A 47 9.29 6.43 8.19
N MET A 48 8.43 5.86 7.33
CA MET A 48 8.84 4.80 6.39
C MET A 48 8.61 5.14 4.93
N ALA A 49 7.51 5.82 4.61
CA ALA A 49 7.15 6.14 3.24
C ALA A 49 6.24 7.36 3.17
N VAL A 50 6.20 7.97 1.99
CA VAL A 50 5.19 8.95 1.57
C VAL A 50 4.67 8.52 0.20
N ALA A 51 3.36 8.60 0.00
CA ALA A 51 2.73 8.45 -1.30
C ALA A 51 2.34 9.81 -1.86
N VAL A 52 2.64 10.04 -3.13
CA VAL A 52 2.35 11.31 -3.81
C VAL A 52 1.56 11.00 -5.08
N ARG A 53 0.34 11.54 -5.19
CA ARG A 53 -0.44 11.55 -6.42
C ARG A 53 -0.06 12.77 -7.25
N THR A 54 0.72 12.55 -8.30
CA THR A 54 1.20 13.62 -9.17
C THR A 54 1.64 13.14 -10.54
N GLN A 55 1.50 14.01 -11.54
CA GLN A 55 2.17 13.85 -12.83
C GLN A 55 3.45 14.71 -12.94
N ASN A 56 3.75 15.50 -11.91
CA ASN A 56 4.86 16.43 -11.85
C ASN A 56 6.14 15.75 -11.33
N LYS A 57 7.09 15.49 -12.23
CA LYS A 57 8.40 14.92 -11.89
C LYS A 57 9.20 15.78 -10.90
N VAL A 58 8.96 17.09 -10.86
CA VAL A 58 9.65 18.00 -9.94
C VAL A 58 9.24 17.70 -8.50
N LEU A 59 7.95 17.45 -8.23
CA LEU A 59 7.49 17.10 -6.88
C LEU A 59 8.11 15.79 -6.38
N VAL A 60 8.18 14.78 -7.26
CA VAL A 60 8.86 13.52 -6.95
C VAL A 60 10.34 13.75 -6.63
N LYS A 61 11.01 14.62 -7.40
CA LYS A 61 12.42 14.93 -7.18
C LYS A 61 12.65 15.69 -5.88
N ILE A 62 11.78 16.65 -5.54
CA ILE A 62 11.82 17.37 -4.27
C ILE A 62 11.70 16.38 -3.09
N ALA A 63 10.73 15.47 -3.16
CA ALA A 63 10.55 14.44 -2.14
C ALA A 63 11.81 13.55 -1.99
N GLU A 64 12.40 13.13 -3.12
CA GLU A 64 13.60 12.28 -3.14
C GLU A 64 14.83 12.95 -2.53
N GLU A 65 15.03 14.24 -2.81
CA GLU A 65 16.17 15.01 -2.28
C GLU A 65 16.00 15.34 -0.81
N MET A 66 14.77 15.67 -0.38
CA MET A 66 14.51 16.08 1.00
C MET A 66 14.57 14.93 2.00
N ARG A 67 14.08 13.75 1.63
CA ARG A 67 14.03 12.58 2.51
C ARG A 67 14.67 11.37 1.84
N PRO A 68 16.02 11.34 1.78
CA PRO A 68 16.75 10.25 1.14
C PRO A 68 16.59 8.90 1.88
N ASP A 69 16.05 8.90 3.08
CA ASP A 69 15.79 7.71 3.89
C ASP A 69 14.41 7.09 3.66
N LEU A 70 13.48 7.80 3.01
CA LEU A 70 12.11 7.34 2.81
C LEU A 70 11.90 6.61 1.48
N LEU A 71 10.96 5.66 1.49
CA LEU A 71 10.33 5.14 0.28
C LEU A 71 9.32 6.16 -0.26
N ILE A 72 9.37 6.46 -1.54
CA ILE A 72 8.43 7.36 -2.21
C ILE A 72 7.57 6.53 -3.15
N LEU A 73 6.28 6.48 -2.85
CA LEU A 73 5.28 5.85 -3.70
C LEU A 73 4.67 6.91 -4.60
N VAL A 74 4.64 6.68 -5.91
CA VAL A 74 4.16 7.69 -6.87
C VAL A 74 2.95 7.17 -7.62
N ASP A 75 1.81 7.80 -7.38
CA ASP A 75 0.59 7.59 -8.15
C ASP A 75 0.52 8.63 -9.27
N GLY A 76 0.37 8.19 -10.51
CA GLY A 76 0.34 9.07 -11.70
C GLY A 76 1.60 9.07 -12.56
N LEU A 77 2.74 8.57 -12.06
CA LEU A 77 3.97 8.40 -12.84
C LEU A 77 4.54 6.98 -12.71
N ARG A 78 4.92 6.39 -13.84
CA ARG A 78 5.58 5.08 -13.89
C ARG A 78 7.10 5.24 -13.72
N ILE A 79 7.53 5.69 -12.55
CA ILE A 79 8.96 5.87 -12.22
C ILE A 79 9.40 4.78 -11.24
N TYR A 80 10.54 4.19 -11.54
CA TYR A 80 11.15 3.16 -10.71
C TYR A 80 12.63 3.48 -10.51
N THR A 81 13.04 3.75 -9.26
CA THR A 81 14.45 3.96 -8.89
C THR A 81 14.80 3.08 -7.70
N ARG A 82 15.85 3.37 -6.92
CA ARG A 82 16.14 2.60 -5.70
C ARG A 82 15.07 2.79 -4.61
N ARG A 83 14.55 4.03 -4.48
CA ARG A 83 13.63 4.46 -3.41
C ARG A 83 12.30 4.99 -3.93
N ILE A 84 12.16 5.20 -5.23
CA ILE A 84 10.90 5.58 -5.86
C ILE A 84 10.27 4.31 -6.44
N ARG A 85 9.01 4.07 -6.09
CA ARG A 85 8.20 2.98 -6.63
C ARG A 85 6.89 3.56 -7.15
N PRO A 86 6.35 3.03 -8.27
CA PRO A 86 5.03 3.41 -8.68
C PRO A 86 3.98 2.82 -7.72
N LEU A 87 2.94 3.60 -7.46
CA LEU A 87 1.71 3.17 -6.81
C LEU A 87 0.67 2.99 -7.92
N LEU A 88 0.25 1.74 -8.11
CA LEU A 88 -0.46 1.27 -9.28
C LEU A 88 -1.86 0.78 -8.92
N ARG A 89 -2.66 0.56 -9.95
CA ARG A 89 -3.95 -0.12 -9.88
C ARG A 89 -3.84 -1.52 -10.51
N PRO A 90 -4.66 -2.48 -10.07
CA PRO A 90 -4.80 -3.77 -10.74
C PRO A 90 -5.04 -3.61 -12.25
N GLY A 91 -4.54 -4.57 -13.04
CA GLY A 91 -4.51 -4.47 -14.51
C GLY A 91 -3.35 -3.63 -15.09
N GLN A 92 -2.60 -2.88 -14.27
CA GLN A 92 -1.40 -2.18 -14.75
C GLN A 92 -0.17 -3.11 -14.73
N HIS A 93 0.38 -3.38 -15.91
CA HIS A 93 1.57 -4.24 -16.08
C HIS A 93 2.87 -3.47 -15.80
N SER A 94 3.17 -3.26 -14.52
CA SER A 94 4.44 -2.71 -14.06
C SER A 94 4.76 -3.22 -12.66
N ARG A 95 6.04 -3.40 -12.38
CA ARG A 95 6.52 -3.71 -11.04
C ARG A 95 6.30 -2.52 -10.10
N GLY A 96 5.71 -2.74 -8.93
CA GLY A 96 5.38 -1.67 -7.99
C GLY A 96 4.52 -2.07 -6.80
N TYR A 97 3.97 -1.07 -6.12
CA TYR A 97 2.96 -1.23 -5.09
C TYR A 97 1.58 -1.04 -5.70
N PHE A 98 0.58 -1.76 -5.22
CA PHE A 98 -0.78 -1.71 -5.78
C PHE A 98 -1.78 -1.25 -4.72
N VAL A 99 -2.72 -0.38 -5.09
CA VAL A 99 -3.91 -0.11 -4.28
C VAL A 99 -5.07 -0.88 -4.87
N VAL A 100 -5.60 -1.80 -4.06
CA VAL A 100 -6.66 -2.75 -4.44
C VAL A 100 -7.96 -2.30 -3.80
N ALA A 101 -8.96 -2.02 -4.63
CA ALA A 101 -10.26 -1.53 -4.19
C ALA A 101 -11.09 -2.65 -3.56
N ASP A 102 -11.06 -3.86 -4.12
CA ASP A 102 -11.79 -5.00 -3.57
C ASP A 102 -11.11 -6.33 -3.90
N ARG A 103 -11.67 -7.43 -3.38
CA ARG A 103 -11.07 -8.76 -3.50
C ARG A 103 -10.99 -9.26 -4.95
N SER A 104 -11.93 -8.90 -5.81
CA SER A 104 -11.96 -9.41 -7.18
C SER A 104 -10.73 -8.97 -7.97
N GLU A 105 -10.24 -7.76 -7.71
CA GLU A 105 -9.06 -7.19 -8.36
C GLU A 105 -7.74 -7.88 -7.95
N LEU A 106 -7.70 -8.65 -6.86
CA LEU A 106 -6.49 -9.41 -6.47
C LEU A 106 -6.08 -10.43 -7.54
N SER A 107 -7.05 -10.94 -8.30
CA SER A 107 -6.80 -11.91 -9.37
C SER A 107 -6.14 -11.29 -10.61
N GLU A 108 -6.18 -9.96 -10.74
CA GLU A 108 -5.57 -9.21 -11.84
C GLU A 108 -4.11 -8.84 -11.55
N LEU A 109 -3.63 -9.13 -10.34
CA LEU A 109 -2.26 -8.83 -9.94
C LEU A 109 -1.31 -9.93 -10.39
N ASP A 110 -0.23 -9.52 -11.04
CA ASP A 110 0.92 -10.39 -11.28
C ASP A 110 1.80 -10.45 -10.03
N LYS A 111 1.90 -11.66 -9.44
CA LYS A 111 2.68 -11.91 -8.23
C LYS A 111 4.16 -11.53 -8.37
N ASP A 112 4.72 -11.61 -9.57
CA ASP A 112 6.13 -11.30 -9.80
C ASP A 112 6.38 -9.79 -9.93
N GLN A 113 5.30 -9.02 -10.10
CA GLN A 113 5.32 -7.55 -10.22
C GLN A 113 4.92 -6.84 -8.92
N ALA A 114 4.13 -7.49 -8.07
CA ALA A 114 3.64 -6.91 -6.82
C ALA A 114 4.72 -6.90 -5.71
N GLU A 115 5.33 -5.73 -5.46
CA GLU A 115 6.22 -5.52 -4.31
C GLU A 115 5.44 -5.34 -3.01
N GLY A 116 4.23 -4.79 -3.11
CA GLY A 116 3.30 -4.67 -2.01
C GLY A 116 1.89 -4.31 -2.45
N VAL A 117 0.94 -4.51 -1.54
CA VAL A 117 -0.48 -4.30 -1.80
C VAL A 117 -1.09 -3.52 -0.63
N PHE A 118 -1.80 -2.45 -0.93
CA PHE A 118 -2.65 -1.70 -0.01
C PHE A 118 -4.11 -2.04 -0.30
N LEU A 119 -4.76 -2.67 0.67
CA LEU A 119 -6.16 -3.10 0.56
C LEU A 119 -7.08 -1.99 1.06
N ASN A 120 -8.13 -1.66 0.32
CA ASN A 120 -9.13 -0.71 0.81
C ASN A 120 -9.82 -1.26 2.07
N TYR A 121 -9.57 -0.64 3.21
CA TYR A 121 -10.06 -1.09 4.51
C TYR A 121 -11.59 -1.23 4.56
N GLU A 122 -12.34 -0.36 3.88
CA GLU A 122 -13.80 -0.36 3.94
C GLU A 122 -14.44 -1.41 3.04
N ALA A 123 -13.76 -1.80 1.96
CA ALA A 123 -14.29 -2.72 0.95
C ALA A 123 -13.93 -4.19 1.23
N PHE A 124 -12.96 -4.45 2.10
CA PHE A 124 -12.56 -5.81 2.45
C PHE A 124 -13.26 -6.31 3.74
N PRO A 125 -13.60 -7.62 3.81
CA PRO A 125 -14.16 -8.21 5.02
C PRO A 125 -13.25 -7.98 6.23
N GLN A 126 -13.80 -7.46 7.33
CA GLN A 126 -13.00 -7.03 8.49
C GLN A 126 -12.27 -8.19 9.15
N GLU A 127 -12.89 -9.37 9.20
CA GLU A 127 -12.27 -10.60 9.70
C GLU A 127 -10.99 -10.95 8.94
N TRP A 128 -11.01 -10.76 7.62
CA TRP A 128 -9.87 -11.01 6.76
C TRP A 128 -8.77 -9.95 6.93
N VAL A 129 -9.16 -8.68 7.09
CA VAL A 129 -8.22 -7.61 7.47
C VAL A 129 -7.57 -7.91 8.82
N GLN A 130 -8.33 -8.37 9.83
CA GLN A 130 -7.79 -8.76 11.13
C GLN A 130 -6.85 -9.96 11.02
N ALA A 131 -7.17 -10.93 10.16
CA ALA A 131 -6.28 -12.05 9.89
C ALA A 131 -4.94 -11.59 9.26
N ALA A 132 -5.00 -10.61 8.36
CA ALA A 132 -3.81 -9.99 7.77
C ALA A 132 -3.00 -9.22 8.83
N VAL A 133 -3.65 -8.43 9.68
CA VAL A 133 -3.01 -7.63 10.74
C VAL A 133 -2.34 -8.52 11.78
N SER A 134 -3.00 -9.61 12.20
CA SER A 134 -2.48 -10.56 13.19
C SER A 134 -1.40 -11.51 12.64
N GLY A 135 -1.10 -11.44 11.33
CA GLY A 135 -0.19 -12.37 10.68
C GLY A 135 -0.70 -13.82 10.67
N SER A 136 -2.01 -14.02 10.85
CA SER A 136 -2.63 -15.34 10.92
C SER A 136 -3.08 -15.88 9.56
N LEU A 137 -2.94 -15.09 8.49
CA LEU A 137 -3.13 -15.58 7.12
C LEU A 137 -2.18 -16.77 6.88
N LYS A 138 -2.77 -17.94 6.65
CA LYS A 138 -2.07 -19.18 6.32
C LYS A 138 -2.44 -19.60 4.92
N CYS A 139 -1.46 -20.10 4.18
CA CYS A 139 -1.71 -20.78 2.93
C CYS A 139 -1.10 -22.18 2.94
N SER A 140 -1.93 -23.19 2.77
CA SER A 140 -1.49 -24.60 2.71
C SER A 140 -0.86 -24.97 1.37
N ARG A 141 -0.96 -24.11 0.34
CA ARG A 141 -0.51 -24.37 -1.03
C ARG A 141 0.88 -23.81 -1.36
N CYS A 142 1.57 -23.13 -0.44
CA CYS A 142 2.92 -22.60 -0.68
C CYS A 142 3.87 -22.80 0.51
N ASN A 143 5.11 -23.18 0.21
CA ASN A 143 6.19 -23.33 1.21
C ASN A 143 6.85 -21.99 1.59
N ARG A 144 6.81 -21.00 0.67
CA ARG A 144 7.19 -19.59 0.90
C ARG A 144 6.19 -18.72 0.17
N CYS A 145 5.17 -18.26 0.89
CA CYS A 145 4.10 -17.46 0.31
C CYS A 145 4.49 -15.99 0.26
N GLY A 146 4.37 -15.38 -0.91
CA GLY A 146 4.42 -13.92 -1.04
C GLY A 146 3.15 -13.27 -0.46
N PRO A 147 3.15 -11.92 -0.35
CA PRO A 147 1.97 -11.17 0.07
C PRO A 147 0.71 -11.53 -0.71
N LEU A 148 0.80 -11.60 -2.04
CA LEU A 148 -0.35 -11.89 -2.90
C LEU A 148 -0.82 -13.35 -2.73
N ASP A 149 0.10 -14.30 -2.58
CA ASP A 149 -0.25 -15.71 -2.34
C ASP A 149 -1.05 -15.86 -1.04
N LEU A 150 -0.65 -15.16 0.04
CA LEU A 150 -1.38 -15.17 1.32
C LEU A 150 -2.79 -14.58 1.19
N LEU A 151 -2.96 -13.56 0.36
CA LEU A 151 -4.24 -12.90 0.14
C LEU A 151 -5.17 -13.72 -0.78
N LEU A 152 -4.61 -14.43 -1.75
CA LEU A 152 -5.38 -15.29 -2.66
C LEU A 152 -5.70 -16.66 -2.06
N CYS A 153 -4.96 -17.10 -1.05
CA CYS A 153 -5.20 -18.42 -0.46
C CYS A 153 -6.48 -18.46 0.37
N ASP A 154 -7.26 -19.52 0.14
CA ASP A 154 -8.60 -19.75 0.69
C ASP A 154 -8.69 -19.58 2.22
N SER A 155 -8.87 -18.35 2.69
CA SER A 155 -9.26 -18.07 4.09
C SER A 155 -10.77 -18.29 4.32
N TYR A 156 -11.52 -18.65 3.27
CA TYR A 156 -12.98 -18.73 3.27
C TYR A 156 -13.55 -20.15 3.23
N ARG A 157 -12.73 -21.21 3.06
CA ARG A 157 -13.29 -22.58 3.05
C ARG A 157 -13.86 -23.03 4.40
N GLU A 158 -13.54 -22.34 5.49
CA GLU A 158 -14.10 -22.61 6.83
C GLU A 158 -15.25 -21.66 7.23
N LEU A 159 -15.59 -20.65 6.41
CA LEU A 159 -16.65 -19.68 6.74
C LEU A 159 -17.96 -19.89 5.95
N GLU A 160 -18.02 -20.89 5.06
CA GLU A 160 -19.26 -21.34 4.38
C GLU A 160 -19.97 -22.50 5.10
N VAL A 161 -19.60 -22.80 6.36
CA VAL A 161 -20.30 -23.82 7.15
C VAL A 161 -20.70 -23.24 8.51
N ILE A 162 -21.90 -22.70 8.58
CA ILE A 162 -23.02 -22.99 9.52
C ILE A 162 -24.19 -22.05 9.19
#